data_AF-A0A7J4SLC7-F1
#
_entry.id   AF-A0A7J4SLC7-F1
#
_cell.length_a   1.000
_cell.length_b   1.000
_cell.length_c   1.000
_cell.angle_alpha   90.00
_cell.angle_beta   90.00
_cell.angle_gamma   90.00
#
_symmetry.space_group_name_H-M   'P 1'
#
loop_
_entity.id
_entity.type
_entity.pdbx_description
1 polymer ?
#
loop_
_entity_poly.entity_id
_entity_poly.type
_entity_poly.pdbx_seq_one_letter_code
_entity_poly.pdbx_strand_id
1 'polypeptide(L)'
;MDFSTFVLTASVTSLDNLPTSVNQADAIEFRMDLSPNPLAELSHYSLDLPIIATNRVAHEGGNCPENDSRIDLLCDATSNPSVKAIDIEFSSIISGH
;
A
#
# COMPACT_ATOMS: atom_id res chain seq x y z
N MET A 1 1.03 -11.75 -8.08
CA MET A 1 2.36 -11.11 -8.03
C MET A 1 3.37 -12.22 -7.82
N ASP A 2 4.47 -12.20 -8.57
CA ASP A 2 5.55 -13.18 -8.47
C ASP A 2 6.85 -12.45 -8.11
N PHE A 3 7.36 -12.71 -6.91
CA PHE A 3 8.58 -12.08 -6.39
C PHE A 3 9.86 -12.84 -6.77
N SER A 4 9.77 -13.92 -7.56
CA SER A 4 10.94 -14.62 -8.08
C SER A 4 11.66 -13.86 -9.20
N THR A 5 11.03 -12.80 -9.72
CA THR A 5 11.57 -11.89 -10.73
C THR A 5 11.42 -10.45 -10.27
N PHE A 6 12.12 -9.52 -10.93
CA PHE A 6 12.01 -8.09 -10.63
C PHE A 6 10.60 -7.58 -10.94
N VAL A 7 10.02 -6.83 -10.01
CA VAL A 7 8.70 -6.19 -10.13
C VAL A 7 8.91 -4.68 -10.00
N LEU A 8 8.61 -3.93 -11.06
CA LEU A 8 8.61 -2.47 -11.02
C LEU A 8 7.26 -1.98 -10.48
N THR A 9 7.29 -1.26 -9.36
CA THR A 9 6.08 -0.67 -8.77
C THR A 9 5.95 0.81 -9.14
N ALA A 10 4.74 1.23 -9.53
CA ALA A 10 4.38 2.64 -9.55
C ALA A 10 3.91 3.05 -8.16
N SER A 11 4.65 3.94 -7.51
CA SER A 11 4.24 4.52 -6.22
C SER A 11 3.19 5.61 -6.44
N VAL A 12 2.02 5.45 -5.83
CA VAL A 12 0.89 6.37 -5.97
C VAL A 12 0.28 6.70 -4.61
N THR A 13 -0.27 7.90 -4.50
CA THR A 13 -0.94 8.40 -3.28
C THR A 13 -2.45 8.33 -3.37
N SER A 14 -3.00 7.98 -4.54
CA SER A 14 -4.43 7.77 -4.77
C SER A 14 -4.65 6.74 -5.88
N LEU A 15 -5.60 5.84 -5.67
CA LEU A 15 -6.08 4.88 -6.66
C LEU A 15 -7.21 5.45 -7.53
N ASP A 16 -7.87 6.52 -7.08
CA ASP A 16 -8.93 7.18 -7.83
C ASP A 16 -8.37 8.06 -8.98
N ASN A 17 -7.10 8.46 -8.90
CA ASN A 17 -6.44 9.32 -9.89
C ASN A 17 -5.03 8.81 -10.24
N LEU A 18 -4.98 7.67 -10.91
CA LEU A 18 -3.73 7.03 -11.28
C LEU A 18 -3.03 7.76 -12.44
N PRO A 19 -1.71 8.01 -12.35
CA PRO A 19 -0.96 8.61 -13.45
C PRO A 19 -0.78 7.61 -14.60
N THR A 20 -0.59 8.12 -15.82
CA THR A 20 -0.36 7.29 -17.02
C THR A 20 0.89 6.42 -16.93
N SER A 21 1.85 6.76 -16.07
CA SER A 21 3.06 5.97 -15.79
C SER A 21 2.76 4.60 -15.19
N VAL A 22 1.58 4.39 -14.57
CA VAL A 22 1.16 3.09 -14.04
C VAL A 22 1.11 2.01 -15.13
N ASN A 23 0.87 2.39 -16.38
CA ASN A 23 0.89 1.47 -17.52
C ASN A 23 2.27 0.88 -17.84
N GLN A 24 3.34 1.39 -17.23
CA GLN A 24 4.71 0.87 -17.39
C GLN A 24 5.16 0.03 -16.18
N ALA A 25 4.32 -0.10 -15.15
CA ALA A 25 4.64 -0.82 -13.94
C ALA A 25 4.02 -2.23 -13.95
N ASP A 26 4.65 -3.14 -13.23
CA ASP A 26 4.18 -4.50 -13.00
C ASP A 26 3.20 -4.57 -11.82
N ALA A 27 3.21 -3.53 -10.97
CA ALA A 27 2.42 -3.42 -9.75
C ALA A 27 2.24 -1.95 -9.33
N ILE A 28 1.36 -1.72 -8.36
CA ILE A 28 1.17 -0.42 -7.71
C ILE A 28 1.64 -0.51 -6.25
N GLU A 29 2.52 0.39 -5.82
CA GLU A 29 2.69 0.67 -4.39
C GLU A 29 1.66 1.76 -4.02
N PHE A 30 0.65 1.39 -3.24
CA PHE A 30 -0.34 2.36 -2.77
C PHE A 30 0.07 2.89 -1.39
N ARG A 31 0.45 4.17 -1.36
CA ARG A 31 0.77 4.92 -0.14
C ARG A 31 -0.50 5.33 0.59
N MET A 32 -1.05 4.42 1.36
CA MET A 32 -2.27 4.60 2.16
C MET A 32 -2.14 5.77 3.14
N ASP A 33 -0.94 6.01 3.67
CA ASP A 33 -0.65 7.12 4.59
C ASP A 33 -0.84 8.51 3.94
N LEU A 34 -0.89 8.57 2.61
CA LEU A 34 -1.08 9.81 1.84
C LEU A 34 -2.49 9.92 1.24
N SER A 35 -3.33 8.89 1.39
CA SER A 35 -4.73 8.91 0.97
C SER A 35 -5.64 9.32 2.14
N PRO A 36 -6.68 10.14 1.90
CA PRO A 36 -7.64 10.48 2.93
C PRO A 36 -8.57 9.32 3.30
N ASN A 37 -8.81 8.36 2.41
CA ASN A 37 -9.73 7.24 2.61
C ASN A 37 -9.23 5.95 1.92
N PRO A 38 -8.08 5.39 2.33
CA PRO A 38 -7.38 4.36 1.56
C PRO A 38 -8.19 3.07 1.38
N LEU A 39 -8.97 2.65 2.38
CA LEU A 39 -9.81 1.45 2.26
C LEU A 39 -10.96 1.63 1.27
N ALA A 40 -11.52 2.84 1.18
CA ALA A 40 -12.56 3.15 0.19
C ALA A 40 -11.97 3.13 -1.23
N GLU A 41 -10.81 3.76 -1.43
CA GLU A 41 -10.09 3.73 -2.71
C GLU A 41 -9.73 2.28 -3.13
N LEU A 42 -9.26 1.44 -2.20
CA LEU A 42 -9.03 0.02 -2.45
C LEU A 42 -10.31 -0.68 -2.91
N SER A 43 -11.44 -0.45 -2.23
CA SER A 43 -12.72 -1.10 -2.58
C SER A 43 -13.24 -0.75 -3.98
N HIS A 44 -12.87 0.42 -4.51
CA HIS A 44 -13.25 0.85 -5.86
C HIS A 44 -12.21 0.45 -6.93
N TYR A 45 -11.04 0.00 -6.51
CA TYR A 45 -9.97 -0.39 -7.41
C TYR A 45 -10.38 -1.59 -8.27
N SER A 46 -10.28 -1.43 -9.58
CA SER A 46 -10.79 -2.39 -10.57
C SER A 46 -9.79 -2.73 -11.68
N LEU A 47 -8.56 -2.23 -11.60
CA LEU A 47 -7.51 -2.60 -12.54
C LEU A 47 -6.88 -3.94 -12.16
N ASP A 48 -6.28 -4.61 -13.15
CA ASP A 48 -5.66 -5.92 -12.98
C ASP A 48 -4.27 -5.87 -12.32
N LEU A 49 -3.69 -4.67 -12.14
CA LEU A 49 -2.36 -4.54 -11.54
C LEU A 49 -2.43 -4.88 -10.04
N PRO A 50 -1.55 -5.76 -9.53
CA PRO A 50 -1.50 -6.10 -8.12
C PRO A 50 -0.99 -4.92 -7.27
N ILE A 51 -1.48 -4.83 -6.04
CA ILE A 51 -1.17 -3.75 -5.09
C ILE A 51 -0.23 -4.25 -4.00
N ILE A 52 0.78 -3.43 -3.69
CA ILE A 52 1.53 -3.45 -2.43
C ILE A 52 0.96 -2.32 -1.57
N ALA A 53 0.27 -2.66 -0.49
CA ALA A 53 -0.30 -1.67 0.41
C ALA A 53 0.76 -1.20 1.39
N THR A 54 0.99 0.11 1.45
CA THR A 54 2.02 0.73 2.29
C THR A 54 1.38 1.81 3.15
N ASN A 55 1.55 1.74 4.47
CA ASN A 55 1.04 2.74 5.40
C ASN A 55 2.19 3.27 6.25
N ARG A 56 3.02 4.09 5.61
CA ARG A 56 4.36 4.42 6.10
C ARG A 56 4.30 5.31 7.35
N VAL A 57 5.11 4.98 8.36
CA VAL A 57 5.21 5.78 9.60
C VAL A 57 5.90 7.13 9.38
N ALA A 58 5.52 8.13 10.18
CA ALA A 58 6.01 9.50 10.05
C ALA A 58 7.54 9.64 10.16
N HIS A 59 8.17 8.88 11.05
CA HIS A 59 9.62 8.95 11.24
C HIS A 59 10.42 8.27 10.11
N GLU A 60 9.77 7.51 9.23
CA GLU A 60 10.35 6.92 8.01
C GLU A 60 9.88 7.64 6.72
N GLY A 61 9.36 8.87 6.84
CA GLY A 61 8.97 9.69 5.69
C GLY A 61 7.56 9.41 5.16
N GLY A 62 6.70 8.77 5.97
CA GLY A 62 5.27 8.74 5.76
C GLY A 62 4.51 9.81 6.53
N ASN A 63 3.20 9.64 6.62
CA ASN A 63 2.30 10.50 7.40
C ASN A 63 1.56 9.75 8.52
N CYS A 64 1.75 8.43 8.63
CA CYS A 64 1.02 7.65 9.61
C CYS A 64 1.67 7.72 11.00
N PRO A 65 0.90 7.90 12.09
CA PRO A 65 1.44 7.74 13.44
C PRO A 65 1.83 6.27 13.71
N GLU A 66 2.88 6.08 14.50
CA GLU A 66 3.35 4.75 14.93
C GLU A 66 2.49 4.25 16.11
N ASN A 67 1.38 3.57 15.80
CA ASN A 67 0.48 2.96 16.78
C ASN A 67 -0.32 1.80 16.16
N ASP A 68 -1.00 1.02 17.00
CA ASP A 68 -1.75 -0.17 16.63
C ASP A 68 -2.75 0.06 15.47
N SER A 69 -3.39 1.24 15.42
CA SER A 69 -4.37 1.55 14.38
C SER A 69 -3.77 1.56 12.96
N ARG A 70 -2.45 1.78 12.84
CA ARG A 70 -1.73 1.65 11.57
C ARG A 70 -1.66 0.19 11.10
N ILE A 71 -1.36 -0.74 12.00
CA ILE A 71 -1.31 -2.19 11.71
C ILE A 71 -2.70 -2.71 11.40
N ASP A 72 -3.72 -2.28 12.15
CA ASP A 72 -5.12 -2.63 11.87
C ASP A 72 -5.53 -2.21 10.45
N LEU A 73 -5.15 -1.01 10.02
CA LEU A 73 -5.45 -0.53 8.67
C LEU A 73 -4.75 -1.36 7.57
N LEU A 74 -3.52 -1.81 7.82
CA LEU A 74 -2.80 -2.71 6.91
C LEU A 74 -3.43 -4.11 6.88
N CYS A 75 -3.92 -4.60 8.02
CA CYS A 75 -4.69 -5.84 8.10
C CYS A 75 -6.00 -5.73 7.31
N ASP A 76 -6.74 -4.62 7.45
CA ASP A 76 -7.98 -4.39 6.72
C ASP A 76 -7.76 -4.38 5.21
N ALA A 77 -6.64 -3.79 4.74
CA ALA A 77 -6.27 -3.77 3.33
C ALA A 77 -6.13 -5.19 2.73
N THR A 78 -5.75 -6.20 3.52
CA THR A 78 -5.63 -7.59 3.05
C THR A 78 -6.97 -8.19 2.59
N SER A 79 -8.10 -7.60 3.01
CA SER A 79 -9.43 -8.02 2.56
C SER A 79 -9.67 -7.74 1.08
N ASN A 80 -8.90 -6.83 0.47
CA ASN A 80 -9.00 -6.54 -0.94
C ASN A 80 -8.19 -7.55 -1.77
N PRO A 81 -8.81 -8.25 -2.75
CA PRO A 81 -8.14 -9.30 -3.51
C PRO A 81 -7.01 -8.77 -4.39
N SER A 82 -6.97 -7.49 -4.75
CA SER A 82 -5.88 -6.90 -5.53
C SER A 82 -4.63 -6.63 -4.68
N VAL A 83 -4.75 -6.57 -3.35
CA VAL A 83 -3.61 -6.47 -2.43
C VAL A 83 -2.88 -7.81 -2.37
N LYS A 84 -1.65 -7.84 -2.87
CA LYS A 84 -0.80 -9.05 -2.94
C LYS A 84 0.39 -9.00 -1.98
N ALA A 85 0.68 -7.84 -1.42
CA ALA A 85 1.69 -7.67 -0.38
C ALA A 85 1.37 -6.46 0.50
N ILE A 86 1.92 -6.49 1.70
CA ILE A 86 1.89 -5.39 2.67
C ILE A 86 3.35 -4.98 2.91
N ASP A 87 3.64 -3.68 2.84
CA ASP A 87 4.91 -3.12 3.31
C ASP A 87 4.81 -2.92 4.83
N ILE A 88 5.72 -3.55 5.58
CA ILE A 88 5.81 -3.48 7.04
C ILE A 88 7.23 -3.08 7.41
N GLU A 89 7.35 -2.03 8.21
CA GLU A 89 8.63 -1.60 8.76
C GLU A 89 9.20 -2.62 9.75
N PHE A 90 10.52 -2.78 9.75
CA PHE A 90 11.19 -3.73 10.65
C PHE A 90 10.95 -3.42 12.12
N SER A 91 10.90 -2.14 12.50
CA SER A 91 10.59 -1.70 13.87
C SER A 91 9.25 -2.23 14.34
N SER A 92 8.22 -2.20 13.49
CA SER A 92 6.88 -2.70 13.81
C SER A 92 6.83 -4.21 14.06
N ILE A 93 7.71 -4.99 13.44
CA ILE A 93 7.82 -6.43 13.74
C ILE A 93 8.36 -6.64 15.17
N ILE A 94 9.28 -5.78 15.62
CA ILE A 94 9.89 -5.87 16.94
C ILE A 94 8.98 -5.30 18.03
N SER A 95 8.31 -4.20 17.77
CA SER A 95 7.46 -3.47 18.72
C SER A 95 6.02 -4.00 18.78
N GLY A 96 5.55 -4.64 17.70
CA GLY A 96 4.17 -5.08 17.52
C GLY A 96 3.19 -3.98 17.09
N HIS A 97 3.69 -2.79 16.72
CA HIS A 97 2.87 -1.65 16.28
C HIS A 97 3.59 -0.76 15.27
#